data_AF-A0A2A4RKZ0-F1
#
_entry.id   AF-A0A2A4RKZ0-F1
#
_cell.length_a   1.000
_cell.length_b   1.000
_cell.length_c   1.000
_cell.angle_alpha   90.00
_cell.angle_beta   90.00
_cell.angle_gamma   90.00
#
_symmetry.space_group_name_H-M   'P 1'
#
loop_
_entity.id
_entity.type
_entity.pdbx_description
1 polymer ?
#
loop_
_entity_poly.entity_id
_entity_poly.type
_entity_poly.pdbx_seq_one_letter_code
_entity_poly.pdbx_strand_id
1 'polypeptide(L)'
;MKNKDLKIDIITTKYLVIGNILLVSFGAFFKIMHWEFSQIFLTAGLVLFLASWILILIDMIKNKIYNKTFWIITMFVMPFISIVFYIFQRDKLLNLGQKYKS
;
A
#
# COMPACT_ATOMS: atom_id res chain seq x y z
N MET A 1 -5.21 -25.48 5.53
CA MET A 1 -6.04 -25.19 4.33
C MET A 1 -5.41 -24.06 3.56
N LYS A 2 -5.09 -24.29 2.29
CA LYS A 2 -4.31 -23.42 1.39
C LYS A 2 -5.29 -22.55 0.59
N ASN A 3 -5.79 -21.49 1.20
CA ASN A 3 -6.70 -20.56 0.52
C ASN A 3 -5.92 -19.61 -0.38
N LYS A 4 -6.19 -19.71 -1.68
CA LYS A 4 -5.54 -19.00 -2.79
C LYS A 4 -6.32 -17.74 -3.19
N ASP A 5 -7.05 -17.11 -2.28
CA ASP A 5 -8.21 -16.30 -2.68
C ASP A 5 -7.96 -14.78 -2.77
N LEU A 6 -6.69 -14.41 -2.95
CA LEU A 6 -6.21 -13.17 -3.56
C LEU A 6 -4.67 -13.29 -3.54
N LYS A 7 -4.06 -13.85 -4.57
CA LYS A 7 -2.62 -13.64 -4.84
C LYS A 7 -2.45 -12.19 -5.30
N ILE A 8 -2.64 -11.22 -4.42
CA ILE A 8 -2.02 -9.92 -4.65
C ILE A 8 -0.54 -10.21 -4.47
N ASP A 9 0.15 -10.39 -5.59
CA ASP A 9 1.57 -10.68 -5.57
C ASP A 9 2.26 -9.49 -4.92
N ILE A 10 3.18 -9.74 -4.00
CA ILE A 10 3.98 -8.69 -3.34
C ILE A 10 4.64 -7.78 -4.39
N ILE A 11 4.94 -8.38 -5.54
CA ILE A 11 5.48 -7.75 -6.74
C ILE A 11 4.51 -6.69 -7.28
N THR A 12 3.23 -7.02 -7.46
CA THR A 12 2.19 -6.09 -7.94
C THR A 12 2.01 -4.92 -6.97
N THR A 13 1.97 -5.18 -5.66
CA THR A 13 1.83 -4.10 -4.67
C THR A 13 3.06 -3.19 -4.63
N LYS A 14 4.27 -3.75 -4.79
CA LYS A 14 5.51 -2.96 -4.89
C LYS A 14 5.49 -2.02 -6.09
N TYR A 15 5.11 -2.53 -7.27
CA TYR A 15 5.00 -1.69 -8.47
C TYR A 15 3.93 -0.60 -8.31
N LEU A 16 2.80 -0.90 -7.68
CA LEU A 16 1.76 0.09 -7.36
C LEU A 16 2.30 1.24 -6.50
N VAL A 17 3.06 0.93 -5.45
CA VAL A 17 3.63 1.96 -4.55
C VAL A 17 4.69 2.79 -5.26
N ILE A 18 5.59 2.15 -6.02
CA ILE A 18 6.62 2.87 -6.79
C ILE A 18 5.97 3.78 -7.83
N GLY A 19 4.97 3.27 -8.56
CA GLY A 19 4.20 4.03 -9.54
C GLY A 19 3.50 5.23 -8.90
N ASN A 20 2.94 5.06 -7.70
CA ASN A 20 2.30 6.15 -6.96
C ASN A 20 3.30 7.27 -6.61
N ILE A 21 4.47 6.90 -6.05
CA ILE A 21 5.52 7.86 -5.68
C ILE A 21 5.98 8.65 -6.90
N LEU A 22 6.23 7.97 -8.02
CA LEU A 22 6.64 8.62 -9.27
C LEU A 22 5.55 9.57 -9.77
N LEU A 23 4.31 9.11 -9.82
CA LEU A 23 3.20 9.87 -10.41
C LEU A 23 2.85 11.11 -9.57
N VAL A 24 2.92 11.01 -8.24
CA VAL A 24 2.78 12.17 -7.34
C VAL A 24 3.95 13.16 -7.51
N SER A 25 5.18 12.66 -7.65
CA SER A 25 6.36 13.50 -7.86
C SER A 25 6.28 14.25 -9.19
N PHE A 26 5.89 13.57 -10.27
CA PHE A 26 5.65 14.19 -11.58
C PHE A 26 4.50 15.21 -11.53
N GLY A 27 3.39 14.87 -10.88
CA GLY A 27 2.26 15.80 -10.70
C GLY A 27 2.65 17.07 -9.93
N ALA A 28 3.45 16.93 -8.88
CA ALA A 28 3.97 18.07 -8.12
C ALA A 28 4.91 18.94 -8.97
N PHE A 29 5.83 18.33 -9.72
CA PHE A 29 6.73 19.03 -10.62
C PHE A 29 5.97 19.82 -11.69
N PHE A 30 5.00 19.19 -12.37
CA PHE A 30 4.19 19.87 -13.39
C PHE A 30 3.29 20.96 -12.80
N LYS A 31 2.86 20.82 -11.56
CA LYS A 31 2.11 21.88 -10.86
C LYS A 31 2.98 23.11 -10.61
N ILE A 32 4.26 22.94 -10.25
CA ILE A 32 5.21 24.05 -10.11
C ILE A 32 5.44 24.73 -11.47
N MET A 33 5.49 23.95 -12.55
CA MET A 33 5.62 24.46 -13.92
C MET A 33 4.33 25.06 -14.49
N HIS A 34 3.25 25.16 -13.70
CA HIS A 34 1.93 25.67 -14.12
C HIS A 34 1.34 24.96 -15.35
N TRP A 35 1.68 23.68 -15.55
CA TRP A 35 1.18 22.94 -16.71
C TRP A 35 -0.27 22.49 -16.49
N GLU A 36 -1.13 22.63 -17.51
CA GLU A 36 -2.56 22.34 -17.43
C GLU A 36 -2.87 20.87 -17.06
N PHE A 37 -1.97 19.94 -17.38
CA PHE A 37 -2.13 18.52 -17.04
C PHE A 37 -1.82 18.19 -15.57
N SER A 38 -1.28 19.14 -14.78
CA SER A 38 -0.89 18.91 -13.38
C SER A 38 -2.03 18.34 -12.53
N GLN A 39 -3.26 18.82 -12.74
CA GLN A 39 -4.43 18.35 -12.01
C GLN A 39 -4.82 16.91 -12.35
N ILE A 40 -4.63 16.51 -13.62
CA ILE A 40 -4.89 15.13 -14.06
C ILE A 40 -3.91 14.16 -13.40
N PHE A 41 -2.62 14.49 -13.39
CA PHE A 41 -1.61 13.66 -12.71
C PHE A 41 -1.87 13.56 -11.21
N LEU A 42 -2.21 14.67 -10.53
CA LEU A 42 -2.54 14.64 -9.11
C LEU A 42 -3.78 13.78 -8.81
N THR A 43 -4.83 13.92 -9.61
CA THR A 43 -6.07 13.14 -9.45
C THR A 43 -5.79 11.65 -9.67
N ALA A 44 -5.07 11.30 -10.74
CA ALA A 44 -4.69 9.92 -11.02
C ALA A 44 -3.82 9.33 -9.90
N GLY A 45 -2.91 10.11 -9.33
CA GLY A 45 -2.07 9.70 -8.20
C GLY A 45 -2.88 9.41 -6.94
N LEU A 46 -3.88 10.25 -6.64
CA LEU A 46 -4.82 10.05 -5.54
C LEU A 46 -5.68 8.80 -5.72
N VAL A 47 -6.19 8.55 -6.93
CA VAL A 47 -6.99 7.36 -7.23
C VAL A 47 -6.14 6.09 -7.08
N LEU A 48 -4.92 6.07 -7.62
CA LEU A 48 -3.96 4.98 -7.45
C LEU A 48 -3.60 4.76 -5.98
N PHE A 49 -3.49 5.84 -5.21
CA PHE A 49 -3.17 5.77 -3.79
C PHE A 49 -4.31 5.09 -3.03
N LEU A 50 -5.54 5.53 -3.25
CA LEU A 50 -6.74 4.91 -2.65
C LEU A 50 -6.87 3.44 -3.05
N ALA A 51 -6.63 3.09 -4.31
CA ALA A 51 -6.64 1.70 -4.76
C ALA A 51 -5.58 0.85 -4.03
N SER A 52 -4.36 1.36 -3.92
CA SER A 52 -3.26 0.69 -3.20
C SER A 52 -3.58 0.52 -1.72
N TRP A 53 -4.17 1.56 -1.11
CA TRP A 53 -4.61 1.56 0.28
C TRP A 53 -5.68 0.49 0.51
N ILE A 54 -6.71 0.40 -0.33
CA ILE A 54 -7.75 -0.63 -0.21
C ILE A 54 -7.15 -2.04 -0.36
N LEU A 55 -6.28 -2.26 -1.35
CA LEU A 55 -5.65 -3.57 -1.58
C LEU A 55 -4.83 -4.04 -0.37
N ILE A 56 -4.04 -3.14 0.22
CA ILE A 56 -3.23 -3.45 1.40
C ILE A 56 -4.11 -3.71 2.62
N LEU A 57 -5.19 -2.94 2.80
CA LEU A 57 -6.14 -3.17 3.87
C LEU A 57 -6.79 -4.55 3.74
N ILE A 58 -7.21 -4.94 2.54
CA ILE A 58 -7.76 -6.28 2.27
C ILE A 58 -6.72 -7.36 2.58
N ASP A 59 -5.45 -7.18 2.18
CA ASP A 59 -4.36 -8.12 2.47
C ASP A 59 -4.16 -8.28 3.99
N MET A 60 -4.17 -7.19 4.76
CA MET A 60 -4.11 -7.24 6.23
C MET A 60 -5.34 -7.90 6.86
N ILE A 61 -6.53 -7.67 6.30
CA ILE A 61 -7.77 -8.26 6.81
C ILE A 61 -7.78 -9.77 6.57
N LYS A 62 -7.41 -10.21 5.36
CA LYS A 62 -7.45 -11.62 4.97
C LYS A 62 -6.31 -12.44 5.57
N ASN A 63 -5.12 -11.87 5.70
CA ASN A 63 -3.96 -12.61 6.19
C ASN A 63 -3.80 -12.51 7.71
N LYS A 64 -3.20 -13.56 8.28
CA LYS A 64 -2.81 -13.59 9.69
C LYS A 64 -1.43 -12.95 9.84
N ILE A 65 -1.42 -11.65 10.09
CA ILE A 65 -0.20 -10.89 10.38
C ILE A 65 -0.04 -10.66 11.89
N TYR A 66 1.20 -10.61 12.34
CA TYR A 66 1.52 -10.25 13.73
C TYR A 66 1.07 -8.82 14.04
N ASN A 67 0.41 -8.61 15.19
CA ASN A 67 -0.13 -7.33 15.63
C ASN A 67 -1.03 -6.62 14.59
N LYS A 68 -1.94 -7.36 13.95
CA LYS A 68 -2.86 -6.84 12.92
C LYS A 68 -3.56 -5.53 13.29
N THR A 69 -4.10 -5.41 14.51
CA THR A 69 -4.81 -4.21 14.96
C THR A 69 -3.92 -2.98 14.94
N PHE A 70 -2.67 -3.11 15.37
CA PHE A 70 -1.68 -2.03 15.30
C PHE A 70 -1.50 -1.58 13.86
N TRP A 71 -1.20 -2.50 12.94
CA TRP A 71 -0.97 -2.19 11.53
C TRP A 71 -2.15 -1.50 10.84
N ILE A 72 -3.38 -1.94 11.14
CA ILE A 72 -4.59 -1.30 10.63
C ILE A 72 -4.71 0.12 11.19
N ILE A 73 -4.50 0.34 12.49
CA ILE A 73 -4.56 1.69 13.10
C ILE A 73 -3.50 2.61 12.46
N THR A 74 -2.26 2.16 12.35
CA THR A 74 -1.18 2.95 11.75
C THR A 74 -1.49 3.32 10.30
N MET A 75 -2.27 2.49 9.61
CA MET A 75 -2.72 2.74 8.25
C MET A 75 -3.72 3.89 8.11
N PHE A 76 -4.49 4.21 9.15
CA PHE A 76 -5.36 5.38 9.14
C PHE A 76 -4.65 6.64 9.66
N VAL A 77 -3.74 6.49 10.63
CA VAL A 77 -3.00 7.62 11.21
C VAL A 77 -1.92 8.13 10.24
N MET A 78 -1.21 7.23 9.54
CA MET A 78 -0.11 7.57 8.64
C MET A 78 -0.19 6.75 7.33
N PRO A 79 -1.22 6.94 6.50
CA PRO A 79 -1.54 6.07 5.37
C PRO A 79 -0.41 5.97 4.33
N PHE A 80 0.32 7.06 4.08
CA PHE A 80 1.45 7.05 3.13
C PHE A 80 2.62 6.21 3.65
N ILE A 81 2.98 6.38 4.92
CA ILE A 81 4.12 5.69 5.54
C ILE A 81 3.79 4.22 5.77
N SER A 82 2.58 3.94 6.26
CA SER A 82 2.13 2.59 6.57
C SER A 82 2.15 1.68 5.35
N ILE A 83 1.76 2.19 4.17
CA ILE A 83 1.74 1.44 2.92
C ILE A 83 3.16 0.97 2.57
N VAL A 84 4.13 1.87 2.63
CA VAL A 84 5.54 1.56 2.34
C VAL A 84 6.09 0.57 3.36
N PHE A 85 5.96 0.87 4.66
CA PHE A 85 6.49 0.04 5.74
C PHE A 85 5.86 -1.34 5.79
N TYR A 86 4.55 -1.44 5.55
CA TYR A 86 3.85 -2.72 5.53
C TYR A 86 4.42 -3.64 4.46
N ILE A 87 4.65 -3.15 3.24
CA ILE A 87 5.20 -3.98 2.15
C ILE A 87 6.59 -4.51 2.51
N PHE A 88 7.45 -3.69 3.10
CA PHE A 88 8.79 -4.13 3.51
C PHE A 88 8.75 -5.15 4.65
N GLN A 89 7.82 -5.01 5.59
CA GLN A 89 7.72 -5.89 6.75
C GLN A 89 6.77 -7.08 6.54
N ARG A 90 6.01 -7.12 5.44
CA ARG A 90 4.92 -8.08 5.23
C ARG A 90 5.34 -9.52 5.43
N ASP A 91 6.41 -9.95 4.79
CA ASP A 91 6.85 -11.36 4.86
C ASP A 91 7.28 -11.73 6.29
N LYS A 92 7.94 -10.80 6.99
CA LYS A 92 8.26 -10.97 8.42
C LYS A 92 6.99 -11.06 9.26
N LEU A 93 6.01 -10.18 9.05
CA LEU A 93 4.75 -10.16 9.81
C LEU A 93 3.90 -11.40 9.59
N LEU A 94 3.89 -11.94 8.36
CA LEU A 94 3.22 -13.19 8.02
C LEU A 94 3.91 -14.38 8.70
N ASN A 95 5.23 -14.45 8.64
CA ASN A 95 6.00 -15.52 9.31
C ASN A 95 5.81 -15.48 10.84
N LEU A 96 5.83 -14.30 11.44
CA LEU A 96 5.56 -14.12 12.87
C LEU A 96 4.11 -14.48 13.22
N GLY A 97 3.14 -14.10 12.39
CA GLY A 97 1.73 -14.44 12.58
C GLY A 97 1.46 -15.96 12.54
N GLN A 98 2.25 -16.71 11.77
CA GLN A 98 2.21 -18.18 11.76
C GLN A 98 2.95 -18.79 12.97
N LYS A 99 4.11 -18.24 13.35
CA LYS A 99 4.97 -18.79 14.42
C LYS A 99 4.41 -18.62 15.84
N TYR A 100 3.83 -17.47 16.15
CA TYR A 100 3.36 -17.13 17.51
C TYR A 100 1.91 -17.54 17.80
N LYS A 101 1.32 -18.36 16.91
CA LYS A 101 -0.02 -18.91 17.08
C LYS A 101 0.00 -20.41 16.74
N SER A 102 0.85 -21.15 17.47
CA SER A 102 0.60 -22.55 17.84
C SER A 102 -0.18 -22.60 19.15
#